data_AF-A0A4Y7PE02-F1
#
_entry.id   AF-A0A4Y7PE02-F1
#
_cell.length_a   1.000
_cell.length_b   1.000
_cell.length_c   1.000
_cell.angle_alpha   90.00
_cell.angle_beta   90.00
_cell.angle_gamma   90.00
#
_symmetry.space_group_name_H-M   'P 1'
#
loop_
_entity.id
_entity.type
_entity.pdbx_description
1 polymer ?
#
loop_
_entity_poly.entity_id
_entity_poly.type
_entity_poly.pdbx_seq_one_letter_code
_entity_poly.pdbx_strand_id
1 'polypeptide(L)'
;MCINPGPYEIQNVTHRTFAIQSQENTVETHADRIVSSFGRPLDANLAKTWSISRLDNNQYTIRNIGTEQYAASANFPAIEGQIITKQDLQQWDIKETGVKGRYVIYTTVANIDLFWGLANGRLRTPISLRDTPNTPSNQWELRKVDSWTVVGALRLKSQNLRGRQTKLLDDHTKLQEEHTRLQEEHAKIQEENAGLRSKHKSLQDERAKLGDGVERLNADVAKASLDAQQERARHVQAEAELVASHERASRRERARHLQAEAELKAYYEKLLAECGPKTSQRRCTRRLLKDYKGQYA
;
A
#
# COMPACT_ATOMS: atom_id res chain seq x y z
N MET A 1 47.44 38.06 35.03
CA MET A 1 46.33 38.21 36.00
C MET A 1 45.33 37.07 35.78
N CYS A 2 44.57 36.68 36.82
CA CYS A 2 43.49 35.70 36.66
C CYS A 2 42.24 36.38 36.07
N ILE A 3 41.49 35.68 35.21
CA ILE A 3 40.19 36.16 34.74
C ILE A 3 39.11 35.83 35.78
N ASN A 4 38.19 36.77 36.00
CA ASN A 4 37.05 36.53 36.88
C ASN A 4 36.07 35.54 36.22
N PRO A 5 35.53 34.55 36.94
CA PRO A 5 34.49 33.68 36.40
C PRO A 5 33.23 34.45 35.98
N GLY A 6 32.54 33.96 34.96
CA GLY A 6 31.28 34.54 34.49
C GLY A 6 31.02 34.32 33.00
N PRO A 7 29.97 34.97 32.46
CA PRO A 7 29.66 34.92 31.03
C PRO A 7 30.51 35.92 30.23
N TYR A 8 31.04 35.46 29.10
CA TYR A 8 31.92 36.21 28.21
C TYR A 8 31.55 36.00 26.74
N GLU A 9 31.81 37.02 25.93
CA GLU A 9 32.00 36.88 24.49
C GLU A 9 33.51 36.83 24.21
N ILE A 10 33.92 35.87 23.38
CA ILE A 10 35.33 35.63 23.04
C ILE A 10 35.55 36.14 21.62
N GLN A 11 36.30 37.23 21.46
CA GLN A 11 36.52 37.87 20.16
C GLN A 11 37.98 37.77 19.72
N ASN A 12 38.23 37.35 18.49
CA ASN A 12 39.58 37.34 17.92
C ASN A 12 40.12 38.76 17.73
N VAL A 13 41.37 38.99 18.13
CA VAL A 13 42.01 40.31 18.06
C VAL A 13 42.22 40.76 16.60
N THR A 14 42.76 39.89 15.74
CA THR A 14 43.05 40.24 14.33
C THR A 14 41.79 40.42 13.52
N HIS A 15 40.90 39.43 13.58
CA HIS A 15 39.79 39.33 12.62
C HIS A 15 38.51 39.96 13.14
N ARG A 16 38.46 40.37 14.42
CA ARG A 16 37.28 40.95 15.07
C ARG A 16 36.03 40.06 15.00
N THR A 17 36.22 38.76 14.80
CA THR A 17 35.17 37.73 14.80
C THR A 17 35.01 37.11 16.18
N PHE A 18 33.81 36.62 16.49
CA PHE A 18 33.47 35.98 17.76
C PHE A 18 33.55 34.46 17.64
N ALA A 19 34.00 33.80 18.70
CA ALA A 19 33.88 32.35 18.84
C ALA A 19 32.42 31.99 19.10
N ILE A 20 31.85 31.15 18.23
CA ILE A 20 30.50 30.64 18.36
C ILE A 20 30.52 29.12 18.28
N GLN A 21 29.55 28.47 18.92
CA GLN A 21 29.29 27.06 18.68
C GLN A 21 28.40 26.89 17.45
N SER A 22 28.84 26.08 16.50
CA SER A 22 28.07 25.70 15.31
C SER A 22 27.05 24.59 15.63
N GLN A 23 26.21 24.25 14.66
CA GLN A 23 25.29 23.11 14.76
C GLN A 23 26.02 21.76 14.70
N GLU A 24 27.25 21.72 14.19
CA GLU A 24 28.06 20.52 13.99
C GLU A 24 28.98 20.23 15.18
N ASN A 25 28.69 20.83 16.35
CA ASN A 25 29.52 20.75 17.55
C ASN A 25 30.97 21.25 17.36
N THR A 26 31.23 22.09 16.36
CA THR A 26 32.51 22.77 16.15
C THR A 26 32.46 24.17 16.74
N VAL A 27 33.62 24.71 17.14
CA VAL A 27 33.74 26.12 17.52
C VAL A 27 34.29 26.89 16.34
N GLU A 28 33.53 27.84 15.83
CA GLU A 28 33.82 28.58 14.61
C GLU A 28 33.75 30.09 14.82
N THR A 29 34.26 30.84 13.86
CA THR A 29 34.15 32.29 13.84
C THR A 29 32.84 32.78 13.26
N HIS A 30 32.30 33.84 13.85
CA HIS A 30 31.20 34.58 13.27
C HIS A 30 31.46 36.08 13.39
N ALA A 31 31.06 36.85 12.38
CA ALA A 31 31.01 38.30 12.53
C ALA A 31 29.79 38.64 13.37
N ASP A 32 29.91 39.65 14.23
CA ASP A 32 28.73 40.20 14.88
C ASP A 32 27.84 40.77 13.78
N ARG A 33 26.66 40.19 13.59
CA ARG A 33 25.70 40.74 12.65
C ARG A 33 25.14 41.98 13.31
N ILE A 34 25.74 43.13 12.97
CA ILE A 34 25.31 44.45 13.41
C ILE A 34 23.82 44.59 13.04
N VAL A 35 22.99 44.62 14.08
CA VAL A 35 21.63 45.14 14.13
C VAL A 35 20.58 44.30 13.40
N SER A 36 19.81 43.53 14.18
CA SER A 36 18.40 43.34 13.88
C SER A 36 17.74 44.73 13.87
N SER A 37 17.44 45.26 12.68
CA SER A 37 16.81 46.57 12.44
C SER A 37 15.41 46.72 13.04
N PHE A 38 14.92 45.69 13.71
CA PHE A 38 13.70 45.70 14.48
C PHE A 38 14.10 45.59 15.94
N GLY A 39 13.90 46.67 16.70
CA GLY A 39 14.26 46.84 18.11
C GLY A 39 13.57 45.86 19.06
N ARG A 40 13.76 44.56 18.85
CA ARG A 40 13.59 43.53 19.87
C ARG A 40 14.94 43.39 20.58
N PRO A 41 15.06 43.95 21.78
CA PRO A 41 16.18 43.60 22.64
C PRO A 41 16.00 42.13 23.05
N LEU A 42 17.11 41.42 23.30
CA LEU A 42 17.18 40.11 23.98
C LEU A 42 17.23 38.80 23.17
N ASP A 43 17.55 38.80 21.88
CA ASP A 43 18.22 37.60 21.33
C ASP A 43 19.73 37.75 21.59
N ALA A 44 20.12 37.76 22.88
CA ALA A 44 21.50 37.49 23.23
C ALA A 44 21.81 36.15 22.60
N ASN A 45 22.63 36.15 21.56
CA ASN A 45 22.92 34.94 20.80
C ASN A 45 23.69 34.00 21.75
N LEU A 46 22.96 33.13 22.45
CA LEU A 46 23.52 32.28 23.50
C LEU A 46 24.60 31.34 22.94
N ALA A 47 24.63 31.13 21.62
CA ALA A 47 25.69 30.39 20.95
C ALA A 47 27.02 31.15 20.88
N LYS A 48 27.04 32.50 20.99
CA LYS A 48 28.26 33.32 21.11
C LYS A 48 28.67 33.59 22.56
N THR A 49 27.82 33.28 23.54
CA THR A 49 28.10 33.54 24.95
C THR A 49 28.64 32.29 25.65
N TRP A 50 29.80 32.42 26.28
CA TRP A 50 30.53 31.35 26.95
C TRP A 50 30.62 31.63 28.45
N SER A 51 30.30 30.65 29.28
CA SER A 51 30.60 30.67 30.70
C SER A 51 32.04 30.22 30.90
N ILE A 52 32.87 31.11 31.45
CA ILE A 52 34.23 30.81 31.88
C ILE A 52 34.21 30.58 33.38
N SER A 53 34.61 29.39 33.82
CA SER A 53 34.68 29.02 35.24
C SER A 53 36.10 28.66 35.62
N ARG A 54 36.57 29.11 36.78
CA ARG A 54 37.89 28.74 37.32
C ARG A 54 37.74 27.48 38.17
N LEU A 55 38.67 26.54 38.00
CA LEU A 55 38.79 25.31 38.76
C LEU A 55 39.79 25.46 39.91
N ASP A 56 39.81 24.51 40.84
CA ASP A 56 40.70 24.52 42.01
C ASP A 56 42.18 24.42 41.63
N ASN A 57 42.50 23.80 40.49
CA ASN A 57 43.85 23.70 39.95
C ASN A 57 44.32 24.95 39.17
N ASN A 58 43.61 26.08 39.31
CA ASN A 58 43.84 27.34 38.59
C ASN A 58 43.66 27.31 37.07
N GLN A 59 43.16 26.21 36.52
CA GLN A 59 42.74 26.14 35.12
C GLN A 59 41.28 26.57 34.97
N TYR A 60 40.82 26.69 33.73
CA TYR A 60 39.49 27.17 33.40
C TYR A 60 38.73 26.17 32.55
N THR A 61 37.41 26.24 32.63
CA THR A 61 36.51 25.58 31.68
C THR A 61 35.79 26.64 30.88
N ILE A 62 35.59 26.38 29.59
CA ILE A 62 34.85 27.27 28.69
C ILE A 62 33.61 26.51 28.23
N ARG A 63 32.43 26.89 28.71
CA ARG A 63 31.16 26.21 28.43
C ARG A 63 30.21 27.11 27.66
N ASN A 64 29.67 26.66 26.53
CA ASN A 64 28.67 27.41 25.81
C ASN A 64 27.37 27.47 26.62
N ILE A 65 26.81 28.67 26.79
CA ILE A 65 25.61 28.84 27.63
C ILE A 65 24.35 28.34 26.92
N GLY A 66 24.31 28.44 25.58
CA GLY A 66 23.14 28.06 24.79
C GLY A 66 22.92 26.55 24.69
N THR A 67 23.99 25.78 24.63
CA THR A 67 23.99 24.32 24.41
C THR A 67 24.46 23.51 25.61
N GLU A 68 25.04 24.19 26.62
CA GLU A 68 25.57 23.55 27.82
C GLU A 68 26.79 22.63 27.59
N GLN A 69 27.43 22.71 26.43
CA GLN A 69 28.62 21.92 26.09
C GLN A 69 29.93 22.69 26.33
N TYR A 70 30.99 21.98 26.69
CA TYR A 70 32.34 22.53 26.90
C TYR A 70 33.12 22.58 25.60
N ALA A 71 33.84 23.67 25.38
CA ALA A 71 34.85 23.73 24.34
C ALA A 71 35.98 22.74 24.68
N ALA A 72 36.35 21.94 23.70
CA ALA A 72 37.22 20.79 23.84
C ALA A 72 38.10 20.63 22.60
N SER A 73 39.18 19.87 22.72
CA SER A 73 39.96 19.38 21.59
C SER A 73 39.65 17.89 21.36
N ALA A 74 40.22 17.35 20.28
CA ALA A 74 40.40 15.90 20.19
C ALA A 74 41.19 15.38 21.40
N ASN A 75 41.03 14.09 21.71
CA ASN A 75 41.67 13.45 22.88
C ASN A 75 43.20 13.55 22.81
N PHE A 76 43.74 13.65 21.59
CA PHE A 76 45.14 13.94 21.31
C PHE A 76 45.19 15.29 20.59
N PRO A 77 45.46 16.39 21.31
CA PRO A 77 45.63 17.70 20.70
C PRO A 77 46.75 17.64 19.64
N ALA A 78 46.45 18.11 18.43
CA ALA A 78 47.40 18.20 17.34
C ALA A 78 47.40 19.62 16.78
N ILE A 79 48.51 20.02 16.16
CA ILE A 79 48.59 21.28 15.42
C ILE A 79 47.50 21.26 14.33
N GLU A 80 46.79 22.37 14.18
CA GLU A 80 45.61 22.56 13.34
C GLU A 80 44.36 21.76 13.75
N GLY A 81 44.44 20.97 14.82
CA GLY A 81 43.31 20.25 15.39
C GLY A 81 42.19 21.22 15.77
N GLN A 82 40.98 20.96 15.28
CA GLN A 82 39.83 21.84 15.50
C GLN A 82 39.37 21.80 16.97
N ILE A 83 38.93 22.95 17.45
CA ILE A 83 38.20 23.06 18.71
C ILE A 83 36.75 22.62 18.44
N ILE A 84 36.33 21.61 19.18
CA ILE A 84 35.00 21.02 19.15
C ILE A 84 34.29 21.31 20.47
N THR A 85 33.05 20.84 20.60
CA THR A 85 32.26 20.93 21.81
C THR A 85 31.85 19.53 22.27
N LYS A 86 31.97 19.28 23.58
CA LYS A 86 31.68 17.99 24.22
C LYS A 86 30.88 18.20 25.51
N GLN A 87 30.24 17.14 25.99
CA GLN A 87 29.62 17.15 27.32
C GLN A 87 30.68 17.07 28.43
N ASP A 88 31.79 16.38 28.17
CA ASP A 88 32.88 16.24 29.12
C ASP A 88 33.61 17.57 29.30
N LEU A 89 33.96 17.83 30.55
CA LEU A 89 34.72 19.00 30.94
C LEU A 89 36.15 18.89 30.41
N GLN A 90 36.60 19.91 29.69
CA GLN A 90 38.00 20.09 29.32
C GLN A 90 38.58 21.34 29.98
N GLN A 91 39.80 21.19 30.49
CA GLN A 91 40.55 22.23 31.18
C GLN A 91 41.38 23.02 30.16
N TRP A 92 41.43 24.33 30.35
CA TRP A 92 42.16 25.28 29.53
C TRP A 92 42.93 26.24 30.41
N ASP A 93 44.13 26.61 29.98
CA ASP A 93 44.86 27.72 30.56
C ASP A 93 44.50 29.01 29.81
N ILE A 94 44.18 30.06 30.57
CA ILE A 94 43.86 31.39 30.03
C ILE A 94 44.84 32.38 30.64
N LYS A 95 45.70 32.96 29.80
CA LYS A 95 46.73 33.92 30.24
C LYS A 95 46.60 35.24 29.50
N GLU A 96 46.63 36.33 30.25
CA GLU A 96 46.74 37.68 29.69
C GLU A 96 48.13 37.87 29.08
N THR A 97 48.18 38.39 27.87
CA THR A 97 49.43 38.72 27.16
C THR A 97 50.08 39.97 27.73
N GLY A 98 51.22 40.39 27.16
CA GLY A 98 51.83 41.69 27.48
C GLY A 98 50.94 42.90 27.15
N VAL A 99 49.89 42.72 26.36
CA VAL A 99 48.88 43.75 26.07
C VAL A 99 47.64 43.51 26.94
N LYS A 100 47.34 44.48 27.80
CA LYS A 100 46.20 44.41 28.73
C LYS A 100 44.89 44.15 27.98
N GLY A 101 44.08 43.23 28.50
CA GLY A 101 42.80 42.84 27.92
C GLY A 101 42.87 41.87 26.73
N ARG A 102 44.07 41.45 26.32
CA ARG A 102 44.27 40.38 25.33
C ARG A 102 44.76 39.12 26.00
N TYR A 103 44.17 38.00 25.64
CA TYR A 103 44.40 36.71 26.26
C TYR A 103 44.79 35.66 25.22
N VAL A 104 45.61 34.70 25.64
CA VAL A 104 45.80 33.44 24.94
C VAL A 104 45.05 32.34 25.70
N ILE A 105 44.39 31.46 24.96
CA ILE A 105 43.70 30.27 25.48
C ILE A 105 44.47 29.07 24.94
N TYR A 106 44.95 28.19 25.81
CA TYR A 106 45.76 27.06 25.37
C TYR A 106 45.57 25.83 26.25
N THR A 107 45.94 24.68 25.72
CA THR A 107 45.97 23.41 26.44
C THR A 107 47.42 23.04 26.75
N THR A 108 47.65 22.44 27.92
CA THR A 108 48.95 21.86 28.33
C THR A 108 48.94 20.33 28.26
N VAL A 109 47.86 19.75 27.72
CA VAL A 109 47.73 18.29 27.60
C VAL A 109 48.90 17.75 26.79
N ALA A 110 49.52 16.67 27.30
CA ALA A 110 50.68 16.01 26.73
C ALA A 110 51.97 16.88 26.66
N ASN A 111 52.11 17.89 27.53
CA ASN A 111 53.29 18.77 27.62
C ASN A 111 53.57 19.59 26.33
N ILE A 112 52.54 19.82 25.52
CA ILE A 112 52.64 20.66 24.32
C ILE A 112 51.69 21.84 24.53
N ASP A 113 52.24 23.05 24.46
CA ASP A 113 51.45 24.27 24.52
C ASP A 113 50.84 24.54 23.14
N LEU A 114 49.55 24.24 23.00
CA LEU A 114 48.78 24.53 21.79
C LEU A 114 47.69 25.57 22.06
N PHE A 115 47.70 26.64 21.26
CA PHE A 115 46.90 27.84 21.42
C PHE A 115 45.67 27.85 20.52
N TRP A 116 44.54 28.35 21.01
CA TRP A 116 43.39 28.66 20.16
C TRP A 116 43.76 29.74 19.16
N GLY A 117 43.52 29.46 17.88
CA GLY A 117 43.87 30.36 16.80
C GLY A 117 42.99 30.19 15.57
N LEU A 118 43.13 31.13 14.66
CA LEU A 118 42.42 31.13 13.38
C LEU A 118 43.39 30.97 12.24
N ALA A 119 43.05 30.08 11.30
CA ALA A 119 43.79 29.93 10.06
C ALA A 119 43.69 31.21 9.19
N ASN A 120 42.52 31.85 9.21
CA ASN A 120 42.21 33.02 8.42
C ASN A 120 41.00 33.77 9.01
N GLY A 121 40.70 34.95 8.45
CA GLY A 121 39.59 35.81 8.89
C GLY A 121 38.24 35.56 8.22
N ARG A 122 38.07 34.46 7.49
CA ARG A 122 36.77 34.14 6.88
C ARG A 122 35.77 33.75 7.96
N LEU A 123 34.50 34.04 7.70
CA LEU A 123 33.40 33.59 8.56
C LEU A 123 33.29 32.07 8.51
N ARG A 124 32.83 31.47 9.61
CA ARG A 124 32.72 30.02 9.78
C ARG A 124 34.05 29.29 9.64
N THR A 125 35.16 29.99 9.87
CA THR A 125 36.45 29.32 9.98
C THR A 125 36.49 28.64 11.35
N PRO A 126 36.73 27.32 11.41
CA PRO A 126 36.92 26.65 12.68
C PRO A 126 38.07 27.26 13.47
N ILE A 127 37.88 27.40 14.77
CA ILE A 127 38.97 27.67 15.69
C ILE A 127 39.80 26.39 15.76
N SER A 128 41.10 26.51 15.58
CA SER A 128 42.03 25.39 15.61
C SER A 128 43.16 25.64 16.58
N LEU A 129 43.80 24.57 17.03
CA LEU A 129 45.02 24.60 17.81
C LEU A 129 46.21 25.02 16.95
N ARG A 130 47.08 25.88 17.49
CA ARG A 130 48.26 26.45 16.84
C ARG A 130 49.46 26.40 17.79
N ASP A 131 50.66 26.33 17.24
CA ASP A 131 51.93 26.24 17.98
C ASP A 131 52.59 27.61 18.25
N THR A 132 52.06 28.69 17.68
CA THR A 132 52.63 30.04 17.75
C THR A 132 51.81 30.96 18.67
N PRO A 133 52.21 31.20 19.94
CA PRO A 133 51.39 31.94 20.89
C PRO A 133 51.13 33.41 20.51
N ASN A 134 52.14 34.07 19.95
CA ASN A 134 52.20 35.53 19.90
C ASN A 134 51.76 36.15 18.57
N THR A 135 51.02 35.40 17.73
CA THR A 135 50.38 35.99 16.56
C THR A 135 49.05 36.64 17.00
N PRO A 136 48.71 37.84 16.51
CA PRO A 136 47.41 38.45 16.83
C PRO A 136 46.20 37.56 16.49
N SER A 137 46.33 36.62 15.53
CA SER A 137 45.30 35.64 15.18
C SER A 137 45.05 34.59 16.26
N ASN A 138 45.97 34.44 17.22
CA ASN A 138 45.90 33.51 18.34
C ASN A 138 45.63 34.24 19.68
N GLN A 139 45.34 35.54 19.61
CA GLN A 139 44.96 36.37 20.75
C GLN A 139 43.47 36.70 20.72
N TRP A 140 42.87 36.74 21.92
CA TRP A 140 41.45 36.88 22.12
C TRP A 140 41.15 38.00 23.12
N GLU A 141 40.16 38.83 22.81
CA GLU A 141 39.54 39.76 23.74
C GLU A 141 38.37 39.05 24.43
N LEU A 142 38.35 39.07 25.76
CA LEU A 142 37.31 38.45 26.58
C LEU A 142 36.39 39.55 27.12
N ARG A 143 35.22 39.72 26.49
CA ARG A 143 34.25 40.76 26.83
C ARG A 143 33.22 40.21 27.81
N LYS A 144 33.22 40.71 29.04
CA LYS A 144 32.26 40.26 30.05
C LYS A 144 30.85 40.65 29.63
N VAL A 145 29.95 39.67 29.59
CA VAL A 145 28.52 39.89 29.36
C VAL A 145 27.84 40.06 30.72
N ASP A 146 26.79 40.87 30.77
CA ASP A 146 25.99 40.98 31.98
C ASP A 146 25.20 39.69 32.24
N SER A 147 25.32 39.13 33.45
CA SER A 147 24.67 37.87 33.81
C SER A 147 23.14 37.96 33.74
N TRP A 148 22.54 39.12 34.05
CA TRP A 148 21.09 39.29 33.97
C TRP A 148 20.58 39.24 32.54
N THR A 149 21.35 39.76 31.58
CA THR A 149 21.06 39.66 30.15
C THR A 149 20.99 38.19 29.71
N VAL A 150 21.96 37.38 30.15
CA VAL A 150 21.99 35.94 29.86
C VAL A 150 20.80 35.22 30.50
N VAL A 151 20.51 35.50 31.77
CA VAL A 151 19.36 34.93 32.49
C VAL A 151 18.04 35.30 31.79
N GLY A 152 17.90 36.55 31.32
CA GLY A 152 16.74 37.01 30.56
C GLY A 152 16.55 36.23 29.26
N ALA A 153 17.62 36.07 28.47
CA ALA A 153 17.58 35.30 27.23
C ALA A 153 17.25 33.81 27.46
N LEU A 154 17.83 33.20 28.50
CA LEU A 154 17.49 31.82 28.89
C LEU A 154 16.03 31.69 29.32
N ARG A 155 15.50 32.67 30.07
CA ARG A 155 14.09 32.67 30.50
C ARG A 155 13.13 32.76 29.31
N LEU A 156 13.44 33.61 28.32
CA LEU A 156 12.68 33.70 27.06
C LEU A 156 12.73 32.38 26.27
N LYS A 157 13.93 31.79 26.11
CA LYS A 157 14.08 30.47 25.46
C LYS A 157 13.24 29.40 26.16
N SER A 158 13.26 29.37 27.49
CA SER A 158 12.45 28.45 28.30
C SER A 158 10.93 28.67 28.14
N GLN A 159 10.47 29.92 28.10
CA GLN A 159 9.05 30.23 27.81
C GLN A 159 8.64 29.76 26.41
N ASN A 160 9.46 30.03 25.39
CA ASN A 160 9.20 29.57 24.03
C ASN A 160 9.13 28.04 23.92
N LEU A 161 10.05 27.33 24.58
CA LEU A 161 10.04 25.86 24.62
C LEU A 161 8.78 25.33 25.30
N ARG A 162 8.35 25.93 26.42
CA ARG A 162 7.08 25.57 27.07
C ARG A 162 5.88 25.79 26.15
N GLY A 163 5.82 26.91 25.44
CA GLY A 163 4.75 27.19 24.46
C GLY A 163 4.71 26.17 23.32
N ARG A 164 5.88 25.70 22.84
CA ARG A 164 5.95 24.62 21.84
C ARG A 164 5.49 23.29 22.42
N GLN A 165 5.87 22.97 23.66
CA GLN A 165 5.44 21.75 24.34
C GLN A 165 3.92 21.72 24.52
N THR A 166 3.30 22.83 24.94
CA THR A 166 1.84 22.92 25.05
C THR A 166 1.14 22.73 23.70
N LYS A 167 1.71 23.28 22.62
CA LYS A 167 1.16 23.10 21.27
C LYS A 167 1.27 21.65 20.80
N LEU A 168 2.41 21.01 21.03
CA LEU A 168 2.61 19.59 20.69
C LEU A 168 1.67 18.68 21.47
N LEU A 169 1.36 19.00 22.73
CA LEU A 169 0.38 18.26 23.52
C LEU A 169 -1.04 18.40 22.94
N ASP A 170 -1.45 19.61 22.53
CA ASP A 170 -2.74 19.85 21.86
C ASP A 170 -2.85 19.09 20.52
N ASP A 171 -1.79 19.11 19.71
CA ASP A 171 -1.73 18.35 18.47
C ASP A 171 -1.80 16.82 18.72
N HIS A 172 -1.13 16.32 19.76
CA HIS A 172 -1.20 14.92 20.14
C HIS A 172 -2.62 14.49 20.57
N THR A 173 -3.31 15.32 21.35
CA THR A 173 -4.69 15.03 21.76
C THR A 173 -5.64 14.97 20.55
N LYS A 174 -5.49 15.88 19.59
CA LYS A 174 -6.29 15.85 18.34
C LYS A 174 -6.03 14.60 17.51
N LEU A 175 -4.77 14.20 17.35
CA LEU A 175 -4.43 12.97 16.64
C LEU A 175 -4.99 11.72 17.34
N GLN A 176 -5.02 11.72 18.68
CA GLN A 176 -5.60 10.64 19.45
C GLN A 176 -7.12 10.55 19.24
N GLU A 177 -7.82 11.67 19.21
CA GLU A 177 -9.25 11.73 18.87
C GLU A 177 -9.53 11.22 17.45
N GLU A 178 -8.74 11.65 16.46
CA GLU A 178 -8.85 11.14 15.09
C GLU A 178 -8.62 9.63 14.99
N HIS A 179 -7.62 9.10 15.72
CA HIS A 179 -7.37 7.67 15.78
C HIS A 179 -8.57 6.91 16.35
N THR A 180 -9.19 7.40 17.43
CA THR A 180 -10.38 6.76 18.00
C THR A 180 -11.55 6.74 17.01
N ARG A 181 -11.77 7.84 16.29
CA ARG A 181 -12.82 7.91 15.25
C ARG A 181 -12.58 6.93 14.11
N LEU A 182 -11.35 6.85 13.60
CA LEU A 182 -11.01 5.90 12.54
C LEU A 182 -11.16 4.45 12.99
N GLN A 183 -10.87 4.16 14.26
CA GLN A 183 -11.06 2.84 14.84
C GLN A 183 -12.55 2.45 14.89
N GLU A 184 -13.44 3.39 15.23
CA GLU A 184 -14.89 3.19 15.18
C GLU A 184 -15.39 2.97 13.74
N GLU A 185 -14.93 3.77 12.78
CA GLU A 185 -15.27 3.59 11.36
C GLU A 185 -14.82 2.23 10.84
N HIS A 186 -13.62 1.78 11.21
CA HIS A 186 -13.11 0.45 10.85
C HIS A 186 -13.97 -0.67 11.45
N ALA A 187 -14.39 -0.55 12.71
CA ALA A 187 -15.28 -1.53 13.34
C ALA A 187 -16.63 -1.63 12.58
N LYS A 188 -17.20 -0.49 12.17
CA LYS A 188 -18.42 -0.45 11.37
C LYS A 188 -18.26 -1.14 10.01
N ILE A 189 -17.15 -0.86 9.30
CA ILE A 189 -16.86 -1.50 8.01
C ILE A 189 -16.66 -3.02 8.17
N GLN A 190 -16.08 -3.47 9.28
CA GLN A 190 -15.94 -4.90 9.57
C GLN A 190 -17.30 -5.58 9.74
N GLU A 191 -18.24 -4.95 10.46
CA GLU A 191 -19.60 -5.44 10.64
C GLU A 191 -20.35 -5.52 9.31
N GLU A 192 -20.28 -4.46 8.48
CA GLU A 192 -20.88 -4.44 7.15
C GLU A 192 -20.33 -5.57 6.25
N ASN A 193 -19.01 -5.79 6.28
CA ASN A 193 -18.37 -6.88 5.55
C ASN A 193 -18.83 -8.27 6.04
N ALA A 194 -19.01 -8.46 7.35
CA ALA A 194 -19.55 -9.71 7.90
C ALA A 194 -20.99 -9.96 7.42
N GLY A 195 -21.81 -8.89 7.37
CA GLY A 195 -23.16 -8.93 6.81
C GLY A 195 -23.18 -9.30 5.32
N LEU A 196 -22.29 -8.69 4.51
CA LEU A 196 -22.16 -9.01 3.09
C LEU A 196 -21.71 -10.45 2.85
N ARG A 197 -20.76 -10.96 3.64
CA ARG A 197 -20.32 -12.36 3.56
C ARG A 197 -21.47 -13.33 3.85
N SER A 198 -22.30 -13.01 4.84
CA SER A 198 -23.48 -13.83 5.17
C SER A 198 -24.51 -13.84 4.04
N LYS A 199 -24.78 -12.68 3.42
CA LYS A 199 -25.64 -12.58 2.22
C LYS A 199 -25.07 -13.37 1.04
N HIS A 200 -23.77 -13.27 0.80
CA HIS A 200 -23.11 -14.01 -0.28
C HIS A 200 -23.27 -15.52 -0.10
N LYS A 201 -23.09 -16.03 1.13
CA LYS A 201 -23.32 -17.44 1.44
C LYS A 201 -24.76 -17.86 1.19
N SER A 202 -25.74 -17.06 1.62
CA SER A 202 -27.16 -17.35 1.35
C SER A 202 -27.47 -17.42 -0.14
N LEU A 203 -26.94 -16.50 -0.94
CA LEU A 203 -27.12 -16.51 -2.39
C LEU A 203 -26.41 -17.70 -3.06
N GLN A 204 -25.26 -18.10 -2.53
CA GLN A 204 -24.55 -19.30 -3.00
C GLN A 204 -25.37 -20.57 -2.74
N ASP A 205 -25.96 -20.70 -1.54
CA ASP A 205 -26.83 -21.83 -1.18
C ASP A 205 -28.09 -21.86 -2.05
N GLU A 206 -28.69 -20.69 -2.35
CA GLU A 206 -29.84 -20.60 -3.25
C GLU A 206 -29.47 -20.99 -4.69
N ARG A 207 -28.33 -20.52 -5.19
CA ARG A 207 -27.81 -20.92 -6.51
C ARG A 207 -27.59 -22.43 -6.60
N ALA A 208 -27.09 -23.07 -5.54
CA ALA A 208 -26.94 -24.52 -5.49
C ALA A 208 -28.29 -25.24 -5.59
N LYS A 209 -29.29 -24.81 -4.80
CA LYS A 209 -30.65 -25.37 -4.86
C LYS A 209 -31.30 -25.22 -6.24
N LEU A 210 -31.10 -24.07 -6.88
CA LEU A 210 -31.58 -23.85 -8.25
C LEU A 210 -30.85 -24.76 -9.24
N GLY A 211 -29.55 -24.96 -9.08
CA GLY A 211 -28.77 -25.92 -9.86
C GLY A 211 -29.33 -27.34 -9.76
N ASP A 212 -29.55 -27.84 -8.54
CA ASP A 212 -30.16 -29.15 -8.29
C ASP A 212 -31.55 -29.26 -8.93
N GLY A 213 -32.34 -28.18 -8.86
CA GLY A 213 -33.67 -28.12 -9.49
C GLY A 213 -33.62 -28.23 -11.02
N VAL A 214 -32.67 -27.53 -11.66
CA VAL A 214 -32.45 -27.62 -13.11
C VAL A 214 -31.99 -29.01 -13.52
N GLU A 215 -31.10 -29.65 -12.76
CA GLU A 215 -30.67 -31.02 -13.03
C GLU A 215 -31.84 -32.01 -12.98
N ARG A 216 -32.72 -31.90 -11.98
CA ARG A 216 -33.94 -32.73 -11.87
C ARG A 216 -34.86 -32.53 -13.07
N LEU A 217 -35.14 -31.28 -13.45
CA LEU A 217 -35.98 -30.98 -14.60
C LEU A 217 -35.37 -31.53 -15.90
N ASN A 218 -34.06 -31.42 -16.08
CA ASN A 218 -33.38 -32.00 -17.24
C ASN A 218 -33.51 -33.53 -17.27
N ALA A 219 -33.41 -34.20 -16.12
CA ALA A 219 -33.61 -35.64 -16.02
C ALA A 219 -35.06 -36.03 -16.35
N ASP A 220 -36.05 -35.29 -15.86
CA ASP A 220 -37.47 -35.51 -16.17
C ASP A 220 -37.77 -35.30 -17.66
N VAL A 221 -37.21 -34.26 -18.27
CA VAL A 221 -37.33 -34.01 -19.72
C VAL A 221 -36.68 -35.13 -20.53
N ALA A 222 -35.50 -35.61 -20.12
CA ALA A 222 -34.83 -36.72 -20.78
C ALA A 222 -35.66 -38.01 -20.70
N LYS A 223 -36.23 -38.31 -19.54
CA LYS A 223 -37.12 -39.45 -19.33
C LYS A 223 -38.38 -39.33 -20.19
N ALA A 224 -39.05 -38.18 -20.18
CA ALA A 224 -40.25 -37.94 -20.99
C ALA A 224 -39.95 -38.07 -22.50
N SER A 225 -38.78 -37.60 -22.95
CA SER A 225 -38.32 -37.77 -24.32
C SER A 225 -38.13 -39.24 -24.69
N LEU A 226 -37.51 -40.02 -23.80
CA LEU A 226 -37.34 -41.47 -23.99
C LEU A 226 -38.68 -42.20 -24.04
N ASP A 227 -39.58 -41.91 -23.10
CA ASP A 227 -40.93 -42.49 -23.06
C ASP A 227 -41.70 -42.16 -24.36
N ALA A 228 -41.61 -40.91 -24.83
CA ALA A 228 -42.21 -40.49 -26.10
C ALA A 228 -41.61 -41.22 -27.32
N GLN A 229 -40.29 -41.48 -27.33
CA GLN A 229 -39.65 -42.27 -28.38
C GLN A 229 -40.11 -43.73 -28.36
N GLN A 230 -40.23 -44.33 -27.17
CA GLN A 230 -40.73 -45.71 -27.01
C GLN A 230 -42.18 -45.84 -27.50
N GLU A 231 -43.06 -44.90 -27.14
CA GLU A 231 -44.44 -44.90 -27.61
C GLU A 231 -44.53 -44.73 -29.13
N ARG A 232 -43.73 -43.84 -29.73
CA ARG A 232 -43.64 -43.72 -31.20
C ARG A 232 -43.20 -45.03 -31.85
N ALA A 233 -42.22 -45.73 -31.29
CA ALA A 233 -41.76 -47.02 -31.81
C ALA A 233 -42.87 -48.09 -31.73
N ARG A 234 -43.63 -48.13 -30.62
CA ARG A 234 -44.79 -49.03 -30.47
C ARG A 234 -45.87 -48.73 -31.51
N HIS A 235 -46.18 -47.45 -31.74
CA HIS A 235 -47.14 -47.05 -32.77
C HIS A 235 -46.70 -47.48 -34.17
N VAL A 236 -45.43 -47.24 -34.54
CA VAL A 236 -44.89 -47.67 -35.84
C VAL A 236 -44.94 -49.19 -36.01
N GLN A 237 -44.62 -49.96 -34.95
CA GLN A 237 -44.73 -51.41 -34.99
C GLN A 237 -46.18 -51.87 -35.19
N ALA A 238 -47.12 -51.31 -34.44
CA ALA A 238 -48.54 -51.64 -34.56
C ALA A 238 -49.09 -51.30 -35.96
N GLU A 239 -48.68 -50.17 -36.52
CA GLU A 239 -49.03 -49.78 -37.89
C GLU A 239 -48.46 -50.78 -38.92
N ALA A 240 -47.20 -51.19 -38.78
CA ALA A 240 -46.59 -52.20 -39.65
C ALA A 240 -47.29 -53.56 -39.56
N GLU A 241 -47.71 -53.99 -38.36
CA GLU A 241 -48.48 -55.22 -38.16
C GLU A 241 -49.87 -55.15 -38.81
N LEU A 242 -50.55 -54.01 -38.71
CA LEU A 242 -51.83 -53.76 -39.37
C LEU A 242 -51.68 -53.80 -40.90
N VAL A 243 -50.68 -53.14 -41.45
CA VAL A 243 -50.38 -53.18 -42.90
C VAL A 243 -50.10 -54.61 -43.35
N ALA A 244 -49.25 -55.35 -42.63
CA ALA A 244 -48.96 -56.75 -42.95
C ALA A 244 -50.21 -57.65 -42.87
N SER A 245 -51.07 -57.42 -41.88
CA SER A 245 -52.35 -58.13 -41.74
C SER A 245 -53.28 -57.84 -42.91
N HIS A 246 -53.42 -56.57 -43.28
CA HIS A 246 -54.21 -56.13 -44.43
C HIS A 246 -53.69 -56.75 -45.73
N GLU A 247 -52.38 -56.73 -45.97
CA GLU A 247 -51.78 -57.38 -47.14
C GLU A 247 -52.05 -58.89 -47.18
N ARG A 248 -51.94 -59.59 -46.04
CA ARG A 248 -52.28 -61.02 -45.94
C ARG A 248 -53.76 -61.26 -46.26
N ALA A 249 -54.65 -60.42 -45.76
CA ALA A 249 -56.08 -60.48 -46.05
C ALA A 249 -56.35 -60.28 -47.54
N SER A 250 -55.79 -59.22 -48.16
CA SER A 250 -55.92 -58.98 -49.59
C SER A 250 -55.32 -60.10 -50.44
N ARG A 251 -54.18 -60.70 -50.02
CA ARG A 251 -53.60 -61.88 -50.69
C ARG A 251 -54.54 -63.09 -50.62
N ARG A 252 -55.14 -63.35 -49.45
CA ARG A 252 -56.12 -64.42 -49.27
C ARG A 252 -57.36 -64.19 -50.14
N GLU A 253 -57.85 -62.96 -50.21
CA GLU A 253 -58.99 -62.60 -51.03
C GLU A 253 -58.70 -62.75 -52.52
N ARG A 254 -57.54 -62.27 -53.00
CA ARG A 254 -57.08 -62.51 -54.36
C ARG A 254 -56.93 -64.00 -54.68
N ALA A 255 -56.39 -64.78 -53.76
CA ALA A 255 -56.27 -66.23 -53.93
C ALA A 255 -57.64 -66.92 -54.03
N ARG A 256 -58.61 -66.51 -53.20
CA ARG A 256 -60.01 -66.98 -53.30
C ARG A 256 -60.65 -66.61 -54.63
N HIS A 257 -60.43 -65.38 -55.11
CA HIS A 257 -60.91 -64.95 -56.42
C HIS A 257 -60.31 -65.78 -57.55
N LEU A 258 -58.99 -66.00 -57.56
CA LEU A 258 -58.32 -66.83 -58.56
C LEU A 258 -58.78 -68.28 -58.51
N GLN A 259 -59.01 -68.83 -57.31
CA GLN A 259 -59.56 -70.17 -57.15
C GLN A 259 -60.98 -70.26 -57.71
N ALA A 260 -61.85 -69.31 -57.36
CA ALA A 260 -63.21 -69.24 -57.89
C ALA A 260 -63.22 -69.07 -59.41
N GLU A 261 -62.31 -68.27 -59.96
CA GLU A 261 -62.13 -68.10 -61.41
C GLU A 261 -61.65 -69.40 -62.08
N ALA A 262 -60.71 -70.12 -61.47
CA ALA A 262 -60.24 -71.42 -61.95
C ALA A 262 -61.35 -72.48 -61.90
N GLU A 263 -62.16 -72.51 -60.83
CA GLU A 263 -63.33 -73.38 -60.71
C GLU A 263 -64.38 -73.05 -61.77
N LEU A 264 -64.66 -71.76 -62.00
CA LEU A 264 -65.53 -71.28 -63.08
C LEU A 264 -65.02 -71.69 -64.46
N LYS A 265 -63.71 -71.53 -64.69
CA LYS A 265 -63.07 -71.92 -65.95
C LYS A 265 -63.13 -73.43 -66.17
N ALA A 266 -62.85 -74.22 -65.14
CA ALA A 266 -62.97 -75.68 -65.18
C ALA A 266 -64.43 -76.13 -65.42
N TYR A 267 -65.40 -75.45 -64.81
CA TYR A 267 -66.82 -75.68 -65.05
C TYR A 267 -67.21 -75.37 -66.51
N TYR A 268 -66.75 -74.24 -67.06
CA TYR A 268 -66.96 -73.87 -68.46
C TYR A 268 -66.28 -74.83 -69.44
N GLU A 269 -65.06 -75.29 -69.15
CA GLU A 269 -64.36 -76.32 -69.94
C GLU A 269 -65.11 -77.65 -69.92
N LYS A 270 -65.70 -78.05 -68.78
CA LYS A 270 -66.59 -79.21 -68.68
C LYS A 270 -67.84 -79.07 -69.56
N LEU A 271 -68.49 -77.90 -69.53
CA LEU A 271 -69.65 -77.58 -70.36
C LEU A 271 -69.31 -77.60 -71.86
N LEU A 272 -68.13 -77.11 -72.24
CA LEU A 272 -67.64 -77.15 -73.61
C LEU A 272 -67.27 -78.58 -74.06
N ALA A 273 -66.83 -79.44 -73.13
CA ALA A 273 -66.54 -80.85 -73.41
C ALA A 273 -67.81 -81.72 -73.52
N GLU A 274 -68.90 -81.38 -72.81
CA GLU A 274 -70.21 -82.04 -72.93
C GLU A 274 -70.97 -81.61 -74.21
N CYS A 275 -70.74 -80.41 -74.73
CA CYS A 275 -71.24 -79.99 -76.03
C CYS A 275 -70.37 -80.52 -77.18
N GLY A 276 -70.49 -81.83 -77.43
CA GLY A 276 -70.05 -82.44 -78.68
C GLY A 276 -70.73 -81.84 -79.92
N PRO A 277 -70.09 -81.92 -81.10
CA PRO A 277 -70.17 -80.89 -82.13
C PRO A 277 -71.36 -81.10 -83.07
N LYS A 278 -72.20 -80.07 -83.23
CA LYS A 278 -72.59 -79.47 -84.53
C LYS A 278 -73.87 -78.63 -84.40
N THR A 279 -73.77 -77.44 -85.01
CA THR A 279 -74.84 -76.58 -85.53
C THR A 279 -75.68 -75.74 -84.54
N SER A 280 -75.74 -74.44 -84.87
CA SER A 280 -76.79 -73.46 -84.47
C SER A 280 -76.53 -72.58 -83.24
N GLN A 281 -75.43 -71.83 -83.36
CA GLN A 281 -74.92 -70.69 -82.58
C GLN A 281 -75.84 -69.45 -82.48
N ARG A 282 -77.18 -69.59 -82.35
CA ARG A 282 -78.11 -68.43 -82.36
C ARG A 282 -79.24 -68.40 -81.30
N ARG A 283 -79.27 -69.29 -80.28
CA ARG A 283 -80.31 -69.21 -79.21
C ARG A 283 -79.83 -69.14 -77.76
N CYS A 284 -78.54 -69.29 -77.46
CA CYS A 284 -78.05 -69.28 -76.07
C CYS A 284 -77.80 -67.89 -75.45
N THR A 285 -77.81 -66.80 -76.22
CA THR A 285 -77.52 -65.44 -75.72
C THR A 285 -78.70 -64.73 -75.02
N ARG A 286 -79.90 -65.35 -74.95
CA ARG A 286 -81.10 -64.70 -74.38
C ARG A 286 -81.46 -65.08 -72.95
N ARG A 287 -80.81 -66.09 -72.34
CA ARG A 287 -81.11 -66.52 -70.97
C ARG A 287 -80.12 -65.99 -69.91
N LEU A 288 -78.87 -65.73 -70.29
CA LEU A 288 -77.84 -65.29 -69.35
C LEU A 288 -77.88 -63.79 -68.98
N LEU A 289 -78.66 -62.97 -69.70
CA LEU A 289 -78.81 -61.54 -69.40
C LEU A 289 -79.91 -61.23 -68.35
N LYS A 290 -80.69 -62.22 -67.91
CA LYS A 290 -81.77 -62.03 -66.92
C LYS A 290 -81.29 -62.20 -65.47
N ASP A 291 -80.26 -63.00 -65.23
CA ASP A 291 -79.80 -63.28 -63.86
C ASP A 291 -78.75 -62.27 -63.37
N TYR A 292 -78.05 -61.57 -64.26
CA TYR A 292 -77.02 -60.58 -63.89
C TYR A 292 -77.59 -59.23 -63.39
N LYS A 293 -78.91 -58.99 -63.50
CA LYS A 293 -79.57 -57.75 -63.04
C LYS A 293 -80.21 -57.85 -61.64
N GLY A 294 -80.11 -58.98 -60.95
CA GLY A 294 -80.78 -59.21 -59.67
C GLY A 294 -79.92 -59.14 -58.39
N GLN A 295 -78.60 -58.90 -58.49
CA GLN A 295 -77.69 -59.14 -57.35
C GLN A 295 -76.84 -57.94 -56.89
N TYR A 296 -77.07 -56.73 -57.40
CA TYR A 296 -76.46 -55.52 -56.83
C TYR A 296 -77.51 -54.42 -56.64
N ALA A 297 -78.22 -54.52 -55.50
CA ALA A 297 -78.94 -53.45 -54.83
C ALA A 297 -78.54 -53.49 -53.36
#